data_AF-A0A401PQ73-F1
#
_entry.id   AF-A0A401PQ73-F1
#
_cell.length_a   1.000
_cell.length_b   1.000
_cell.length_c   1.000
_cell.angle_alpha   90.00
_cell.angle_beta   90.00
_cell.angle_gamma   90.00
#
_symmetry.space_group_name_H-M   'P 1'
#
loop_
_entity.id
_entity.type
_entity.pdbx_description
1 polymer ?
#
loop_
_entity_poly.entity_id
_entity_poly.type
_entity_poly.pdbx_seq_one_letter_code
_entity_poly.pdbx_strand_id
1 'polypeptide(L)'
;LFLQRERAARLAETETDDFIKDTPVPPQDQSGQWQETAGSLEWVQSENCTKSENEKKEEEDEEIDLNKALQHAGKHMEDCIVASYTALLLGCLCQESPVNVTTVRELLPEGDFSIMTEMLHKFLNFMNLTCAVGTTGQKSISRVIEYLDHC
;
A
#
# COMPACT_ATOMS: atom_id res chain seq x y z
N LEU A 1 3.35 -2.55 -17.81
CA LEU A 1 2.73 -1.70 -16.75
C LEU A 1 2.63 -2.43 -15.43
N PHE A 2 1.93 -3.58 -15.35
CA PHE A 2 1.79 -4.37 -14.11
C PHE A 2 3.11 -4.57 -13.35
N LEU A 3 4.11 -5.21 -13.98
CA LEU A 3 5.42 -5.48 -13.36
C LEU A 3 6.16 -4.22 -12.89
N GLN A 4 5.96 -3.10 -13.59
CA GLN A 4 6.59 -1.83 -13.21
C GLN A 4 5.99 -1.30 -11.91
N ARG A 5 4.67 -1.38 -11.75
CA ARG A 5 3.94 -0.89 -10.57
C ARG A 5 4.09 -1.83 -9.39
N GLU A 6 4.05 -3.13 -9.64
CA GLU A 6 4.33 -4.16 -8.65
C GLU A 6 5.74 -3.99 -8.05
N ARG A 7 6.76 -3.76 -8.88
CA ARG A 7 8.12 -3.49 -8.41
C ARG A 7 8.22 -2.18 -7.63
N ALA A 8 7.58 -1.12 -8.12
CA ALA A 8 7.58 0.18 -7.44
C ALA A 8 6.92 0.09 -6.05
N ALA A 9 5.81 -0.63 -5.94
CA ALA A 9 5.15 -0.89 -4.67
C ALA A 9 6.06 -1.66 -3.69
N ARG A 10 6.72 -2.74 -4.15
CA ARG A 10 7.64 -3.53 -3.31
C ARG A 10 8.82 -2.69 -2.81
N LEU A 11 9.39 -1.84 -3.67
CA LEU A 11 10.49 -0.96 -3.27
C LEU A 11 10.03 0.05 -2.22
N ALA A 12 8.86 0.68 -2.42
CA ALA A 12 8.30 1.61 -1.45
C ALA A 12 7.98 0.96 -0.10
N GLU A 13 7.52 -0.31 -0.10
CA GLU A 13 7.29 -1.12 1.12
C GLU A 13 8.60 -1.38 1.88
N THR A 14 9.67 -1.72 1.17
CA THR A 14 10.99 -1.99 1.77
C THR A 14 11.58 -0.72 2.37
N GLU A 15 11.48 0.41 1.66
CA GLU A 15 11.94 1.72 2.15
C GLU A 15 11.17 2.12 3.43
N THR A 16 9.85 1.95 3.47
CA THR A 16 9.05 2.22 4.68
C THR A 16 9.41 1.32 5.86
N ASP A 17 9.70 0.05 5.61
CA ASP A 17 10.09 -0.90 6.66
C ASP A 17 11.44 -0.54 7.29
N ASP A 18 12.37 0.01 6.52
CA ASP A 18 13.66 0.48 7.04
C ASP A 18 13.48 1.70 7.94
N PHE A 19 12.63 2.67 7.57
CA PHE A 19 12.28 3.81 8.44
C PHE A 19 11.68 3.38 9.79
N ILE A 20 10.82 2.35 9.78
CA ILE A 20 10.16 1.84 10.99
C ILE A 20 11.14 1.08 11.90
N LYS A 21 12.12 0.37 11.34
CA LYS A 21 13.14 -0.36 12.12
C LYS A 21 14.18 0.56 12.74
N ASP A 22 14.50 1.65 12.06
CA ASP A 22 15.50 2.61 12.52
C ASP A 22 14.95 3.59 13.56
N THR A 23 13.63 3.59 13.82
CA THR A 23 13.03 4.38 14.90
C THR A 23 13.33 3.74 16.26
N PRO A 24 14.11 4.36 17.16
CA PRO A 24 14.28 3.87 18.52
C PRO A 24 12.92 3.86 19.21
N VAL A 25 12.57 2.77 19.91
CA VAL A 25 11.35 2.69 20.72
C VAL A 25 11.29 3.92 21.64
N PRO A 26 10.36 4.87 21.43
CA PRO A 26 10.32 6.06 22.26
C PRO A 26 9.89 5.64 23.68
N PRO A 27 10.51 6.20 24.73
CA PRO A 27 9.97 6.06 26.07
C PRO A 27 8.54 6.61 26.06
N GLN A 28 7.59 5.87 26.66
CA GLN A 28 6.17 6.23 26.70
C GLN A 28 5.96 7.70 27.09
N ASP A 29 5.66 8.55 26.11
CA ASP A 29 5.26 9.93 26.36
C ASP A 29 3.72 9.99 26.47
N GLN A 30 3.26 10.50 27.62
CA GLN A 30 1.84 10.69 27.96
C GLN A 30 1.37 12.12 27.67
N SER A 31 1.84 12.79 26.61
CA SER A 31 1.51 14.21 26.36
C SER A 31 1.01 14.55 24.95
N GLY A 32 -0.12 13.97 24.52
CA GLY A 32 -0.83 14.46 23.34
C GLY A 32 -2.19 13.82 23.12
N GLN A 33 -3.17 14.59 22.63
CA GLN A 33 -4.47 14.09 22.19
C GLN A 33 -4.67 14.40 20.71
N TRP A 34 -5.03 13.38 19.93
CA TRP A 34 -5.48 13.55 18.56
C TRP A 34 -6.83 14.27 18.52
N GLN A 35 -6.91 15.35 17.75
CA GLN A 35 -8.17 16.02 17.44
C GLN A 35 -8.35 16.09 15.92
N GLU A 36 -9.59 15.86 15.49
CA GLU A 36 -9.94 15.86 14.07
C GLU A 36 -10.60 17.20 13.72
N THR A 37 -9.88 18.04 12.98
CA THR A 37 -10.34 19.36 12.53
C THR A 37 -10.52 19.35 11.02
N ALA A 38 -11.76 19.51 10.56
CA ALA A 38 -12.12 19.69 9.15
C ALA A 38 -11.56 18.62 8.18
N GLY A 39 -11.47 17.36 8.63
CA GLY A 39 -11.02 16.22 7.81
C GLY A 39 -9.50 16.05 7.71
N SER A 40 -8.72 16.78 8.51
CA SER A 40 -7.29 16.55 8.71
C SER A 40 -7.04 16.19 10.18
N LEU A 41 -6.18 15.19 10.43
CA LEU A 41 -5.73 14.84 11.77
C LEU A 41 -4.60 15.77 12.19
N GLU A 42 -4.78 16.48 13.31
CA GLU A 42 -3.80 17.42 13.84
C GLU A 42 -3.48 17.06 15.29
N TRP A 43 -2.18 16.98 15.61
CA TRP A 43 -1.71 16.73 16.97
C TRP A 43 -1.73 18.02 17.76
N VAL A 44 -2.42 18.03 18.91
CA VAL A 44 -2.45 19.19 19.80
C VAL A 44 -1.74 18.85 21.11
N GLN A 45 -0.57 19.46 21.37
CA GLN A 45 0.13 19.38 22.65
C GLN A 45 -0.53 20.32 23.68
N SER A 46 -0.76 19.83 24.91
CA SER A 46 -1.16 20.70 26.02
C SER A 46 0.00 21.62 26.38
N GLU A 47 -0.22 22.92 26.27
CA GLU A 47 0.75 23.97 26.55
C GLU A 47 1.09 24.02 28.04
N ASN A 48 2.02 23.19 28.50
CA ASN A 48 2.83 23.52 29.68
C ASN A 48 4.14 22.72 29.73
N CYS A 49 5.09 23.04 28.85
CA CYS A 49 6.50 22.77 29.12
C CYS A 49 7.38 23.84 28.46
N THR A 50 8.18 24.51 29.27
CA THR A 50 9.20 25.47 28.85
C THR A 50 10.27 24.76 28.01
N LYS A 51 10.13 24.76 26.68
CA LYS A 51 11.05 24.11 25.73
C LYS A 51 12.36 24.88 25.53
N SER A 52 13.45 24.14 25.53
CA SER A 52 14.81 24.62 25.19
C SER A 52 15.03 24.56 23.67
N GLU A 53 15.88 25.44 23.10
CA GLU A 53 16.09 25.56 21.64
C GLU A 53 16.67 24.30 20.96
N ASN A 54 17.19 23.34 21.74
CA ASN A 54 17.72 22.08 21.20
C ASN A 54 16.61 21.06 20.90
N GLU A 55 15.52 21.07 21.67
CA GLU A 55 14.37 20.16 21.49
C GLU A 55 13.55 20.52 20.25
N LYS A 56 13.51 21.80 19.85
CA LYS A 56 12.79 22.24 18.64
C LYS A 56 13.41 21.74 17.33
N LYS A 57 14.73 21.56 17.27
CA LYS A 57 15.39 21.02 16.07
C LYS A 57 15.19 19.51 15.94
N GLU A 58 15.21 18.79 17.07
CA GLU A 58 14.91 17.37 17.10
C GLU A 58 13.44 17.10 16.71
N GLU A 59 12.50 17.91 17.20
CA GLU A 59 11.08 17.83 16.79
C GLU A 59 10.86 18.13 15.29
N GLU A 60 11.53 19.15 14.72
CA GLU A 60 11.41 19.46 13.29
C GLU A 60 12.03 18.36 12.40
N ASP A 61 13.19 17.79 12.76
CA ASP A 61 13.82 16.70 11.99
C ASP A 61 12.99 15.40 12.05
N GLU A 62 12.37 15.08 13.20
CA GLU A 62 11.47 13.93 13.35
C GLU A 62 10.15 14.11 12.56
N GLU A 63 9.58 15.32 12.55
CA GLU A 63 8.37 15.64 11.78
C GLU A 63 8.61 15.56 10.26
N ILE A 64 9.81 15.92 9.81
CA ILE A 64 10.23 15.78 8.41
C ILE A 64 10.33 14.30 8.01
N ASP A 65 10.78 13.42 8.89
CA ASP A 65 10.89 11.98 8.59
C ASP A 65 9.55 11.25 8.63
N LEU A 66 8.62 11.63 9.53
CA LEU A 66 7.26 11.10 9.52
C LEU A 66 6.52 11.46 8.22
N ASN A 67 6.62 12.71 7.76
CA ASN A 67 5.99 13.15 6.52
C ASN A 67 6.53 12.40 5.29
N LYS A 68 7.84 12.08 5.25
CA LYS A 68 8.41 11.23 4.19
C LYS A 68 7.86 9.81 4.26
N ALA A 69 7.81 9.20 5.45
CA ALA A 69 7.26 7.86 5.62
C ALA A 69 5.80 7.78 5.16
N LEU A 70 4.98 8.79 5.50
CA LEU A 70 3.59 8.90 5.04
C LEU A 70 3.49 9.02 3.53
N GLN A 71 4.34 9.82 2.89
CA GLN A 71 4.37 9.94 1.43
C GLN A 71 4.79 8.64 0.74
N HIS A 72 5.78 7.92 1.28
CA HIS A 72 6.21 6.63 0.77
C HIS A 72 5.10 5.57 0.92
N ALA A 73 4.42 5.54 2.07
CA ALA A 73 3.27 4.66 2.30
C ALA A 73 2.11 4.98 1.32
N GLY A 74 1.80 6.26 1.10
CA GLY A 74 0.81 6.69 0.12
C GLY A 74 1.16 6.25 -1.30
N LYS A 75 2.43 6.43 -1.70
CA LYS A 75 2.93 5.99 -3.01
C LYS A 75 2.87 4.47 -3.18
N HIS A 76 3.24 3.71 -2.15
CA HIS A 76 3.08 2.25 -2.13
C HIS A 76 1.64 1.86 -2.43
N MET A 77 0.67 2.52 -1.75
CA MET A 77 -0.75 2.26 -1.97
C MET A 77 -1.17 2.56 -3.41
N GLU A 78 -0.77 3.71 -3.97
CA GLU A 78 -1.08 4.07 -5.36
C GLU A 78 -0.55 3.03 -6.35
N ASP A 79 0.71 2.62 -6.21
CA ASP A 79 1.34 1.62 -7.07
C ASP A 79 0.65 0.25 -6.94
N CYS A 80 0.29 -0.18 -5.72
CA CYS A 80 -0.49 -1.39 -5.46
C CYS A 80 -1.85 -1.35 -6.15
N ILE A 81 -2.58 -0.23 -6.08
CA ILE A 81 -3.91 -0.10 -6.71
C ILE A 81 -3.80 -0.18 -8.23
N VAL A 82 -2.84 0.53 -8.84
CA VAL A 82 -2.64 0.49 -10.30
C VAL A 82 -2.22 -0.90 -10.76
N ALA A 83 -1.32 -1.57 -10.03
CA ALA A 83 -0.92 -2.94 -10.30
C ALA A 83 -2.14 -3.88 -10.24
N SER A 84 -2.98 -3.75 -9.22
CA SER A 84 -4.16 -4.57 -9.01
C SER A 84 -5.20 -4.43 -10.12
N TYR A 85 -5.53 -3.22 -10.55
CA TYR A 85 -6.45 -3.01 -11.68
C TYR A 85 -5.86 -3.52 -13.00
N THR A 86 -4.55 -3.37 -13.20
CA THR A 86 -3.88 -3.91 -14.38
C THR A 86 -3.94 -5.45 -14.38
N ALA A 87 -3.68 -6.08 -13.23
CA ALA A 87 -3.75 -7.53 -13.08
C ALA A 87 -5.18 -8.05 -13.28
N LEU A 88 -6.17 -7.35 -12.76
CA LEU A 88 -7.59 -7.70 -12.92
C LEU A 88 -8.01 -7.63 -14.39
N LEU A 89 -7.62 -6.57 -15.11
CA LEU A 89 -7.89 -6.44 -16.54
C LEU A 89 -7.24 -7.57 -17.35
N LEU A 90 -5.96 -7.85 -17.10
CA LEU A 90 -5.25 -8.95 -17.74
C LEU A 90 -5.92 -10.29 -17.42
N GLY A 91 -6.33 -10.51 -16.18
CA GLY A 91 -7.05 -11.71 -15.75
C GLY A 91 -8.40 -11.89 -16.47
N CYS A 92 -9.16 -10.82 -16.66
CA CYS A 92 -10.39 -10.85 -17.47
C CYS A 92 -10.09 -11.23 -18.93
N LEU A 93 -9.06 -10.65 -19.53
CA LEU A 93 -8.67 -10.98 -20.91
C LEU A 93 -8.19 -12.44 -21.04
N CYS A 94 -7.49 -12.95 -20.05
CA CYS A 94 -7.07 -14.36 -19.99
C CYS A 94 -8.27 -15.32 -19.93
N GLN A 95 -9.29 -14.99 -19.12
CA GLN A 95 -10.53 -15.79 -19.03
C GLN A 95 -11.27 -15.91 -20.37
N GLU A 96 -11.16 -14.92 -21.24
CA GLU A 96 -11.84 -14.89 -22.54
C GLU A 96 -11.09 -15.66 -23.63
N SER A 97 -9.75 -15.80 -23.53
CA SER A 97 -8.96 -16.42 -24.59
C SER A 97 -7.66 -17.06 -24.09
N PRO A 98 -7.41 -18.35 -24.43
CA PRO A 98 -6.15 -19.02 -24.09
C PRO A 98 -4.94 -18.38 -24.76
N VAL A 99 -5.11 -17.68 -25.89
CA VAL A 99 -4.02 -16.94 -26.55
C VAL A 99 -3.52 -15.80 -25.65
N ASN A 100 -4.42 -15.15 -24.91
CA ASN A 100 -4.05 -14.11 -23.95
C ASN A 100 -3.26 -14.71 -22.79
N VAL A 101 -3.63 -15.92 -22.32
CA VAL A 101 -2.87 -16.65 -21.29
C VAL A 101 -1.43 -16.89 -21.75
N THR A 102 -1.23 -17.40 -22.97
CA THR A 102 0.12 -17.62 -23.52
C THR A 102 0.91 -16.31 -23.61
N THR A 103 0.28 -15.26 -24.13
CA THR A 103 0.93 -13.94 -24.29
C THR A 103 1.34 -13.34 -22.94
N VAL A 104 0.45 -13.40 -21.94
CA VAL A 104 0.76 -12.90 -20.59
C VAL A 104 1.86 -13.75 -19.95
N ARG A 105 1.83 -15.08 -20.11
CA ARG A 105 2.86 -15.98 -19.58
C ARG A 105 4.26 -15.64 -20.13
N GLU A 106 4.39 -15.39 -21.42
CA GLU A 106 5.67 -15.01 -22.05
C GLU A 106 6.22 -13.68 -21.53
N LEU A 107 5.36 -12.79 -21.04
CA LEU A 107 5.72 -11.48 -20.51
C LEU A 107 5.93 -11.48 -18.99
N LEU A 108 5.53 -12.54 -18.29
CA LEU A 108 5.71 -12.68 -16.85
C LEU A 108 7.08 -13.28 -16.52
N PRO A 109 7.73 -12.86 -15.43
CA PRO A 109 8.92 -13.52 -14.91
C PRO A 109 8.64 -15.00 -14.67
N GLU A 110 9.49 -15.88 -15.21
CA GLU A 110 9.34 -17.35 -15.12
C GLU A 110 8.00 -17.91 -15.66
N GLY A 111 7.19 -17.08 -16.32
CA GLY A 111 5.83 -17.44 -16.71
C GLY A 111 4.89 -17.73 -15.52
N ASP A 112 5.20 -17.20 -14.35
CA ASP A 112 4.46 -17.44 -13.11
C ASP A 112 3.36 -16.39 -12.89
N PHE A 113 2.11 -16.84 -12.81
CA PHE A 113 0.94 -16.00 -12.54
C PHE A 113 0.78 -15.67 -11.05
N SER A 114 1.53 -16.32 -10.16
CA SER A 114 1.42 -16.13 -8.70
C SER A 114 1.62 -14.67 -8.30
N ILE A 115 2.52 -13.95 -8.98
CA ILE A 115 2.74 -12.51 -8.76
C ILE A 115 1.46 -11.67 -8.98
N MET A 116 0.61 -12.08 -9.93
CA MET A 116 -0.68 -11.41 -10.19
C MET A 116 -1.73 -11.83 -9.15
N THR A 117 -1.82 -13.11 -8.79
CA THR A 117 -2.82 -13.59 -7.83
C THR A 117 -2.55 -13.10 -6.41
N GLU A 118 -1.29 -13.04 -5.99
CA GLU A 118 -0.87 -12.41 -4.73
C GLU A 118 -1.29 -10.94 -4.66
N MET A 119 -1.06 -10.17 -5.73
CA MET A 119 -1.47 -8.76 -5.82
C MET A 119 -3.00 -8.63 -5.73
N LEU A 120 -3.74 -9.48 -6.44
CA LEU A 120 -5.20 -9.48 -6.42
C LEU A 120 -5.77 -9.91 -5.05
N HIS A 121 -5.11 -10.80 -4.31
CA HIS A 121 -5.48 -11.13 -2.94
C HIS A 121 -5.30 -9.93 -2.00
N LYS A 122 -4.16 -9.22 -2.08
CA LYS A 122 -3.95 -7.97 -1.33
C LYS A 122 -5.03 -6.94 -1.68
N PHE A 123 -5.35 -6.81 -2.97
CA PHE A 123 -6.40 -5.91 -3.44
C PHE A 123 -7.78 -6.27 -2.91
N LEU A 124 -8.18 -7.54 -2.97
CA LEU A 124 -9.47 -7.99 -2.47
C LEU A 124 -9.61 -7.71 -0.97
N ASN A 125 -8.56 -7.96 -0.19
CA ASN A 125 -8.54 -7.64 1.24
C ASN A 125 -8.66 -6.14 1.48
N PHE A 126 -7.94 -5.32 0.70
CA PHE A 126 -8.04 -3.86 0.79
C PHE A 126 -9.46 -3.33 0.45
N MET A 127 -10.10 -3.86 -0.60
CA MET A 127 -11.47 -3.47 -0.97
C MET A 127 -12.50 -3.87 0.09
N ASN A 128 -12.25 -4.97 0.82
CA ASN A 128 -13.07 -5.37 1.96
C ASN A 128 -12.92 -4.41 3.15
N LEU A 129 -11.71 -3.88 3.39
CA LEU A 129 -11.44 -2.93 4.46
C LEU A 129 -12.03 -1.54 4.18
N THR A 130 -11.98 -1.08 2.93
CA THR A 130 -12.44 0.26 2.53
C THR A 130 -13.95 0.34 2.26
N CYS A 131 -14.68 -0.78 2.37
CA CYS A 131 -16.10 -0.88 2.05
C CYS A 131 -16.47 -0.38 0.64
N ALA A 132 -15.50 -0.30 -0.27
CA ALA A 132 -15.66 0.37 -1.57
C ALA A 132 -16.32 -0.51 -2.64
N VAL A 133 -16.44 -1.82 -2.41
CA VAL A 133 -17.00 -2.78 -3.38
C VAL A 133 -18.13 -3.61 -2.76
N GLY A 134 -19.28 -3.64 -3.45
CA GLY A 134 -20.39 -4.54 -3.09
C GLY A 134 -20.07 -6.01 -3.38
N THR A 135 -20.89 -6.91 -2.84
CA THR A 135 -20.66 -8.38 -2.89
C THR A 135 -20.44 -8.95 -4.29
N THR A 136 -20.97 -8.32 -5.34
CA THR A 136 -20.76 -8.72 -6.74
C THR A 136 -19.32 -8.48 -7.21
N GLY A 137 -18.70 -7.36 -6.85
CA GLY A 137 -17.33 -7.04 -7.28
C GLY A 137 -16.30 -7.93 -6.58
N GLN A 138 -16.50 -8.23 -5.30
CA GLN A 138 -15.70 -9.20 -4.55
C GLN A 138 -15.69 -10.57 -5.26
N LYS A 139 -16.87 -11.10 -5.59
CA LYS A 139 -17.00 -12.38 -6.31
C LYS A 139 -16.31 -12.36 -7.67
N SER A 140 -16.40 -11.24 -8.39
CA SER A 140 -15.72 -11.08 -9.68
C SER A 140 -14.21 -11.16 -9.53
N ILE A 141 -13.63 -10.48 -8.55
CA ILE A 141 -12.19 -10.51 -8.28
C ILE A 141 -11.76 -11.92 -7.87
N SER A 142 -12.48 -12.57 -6.96
CA SER A 142 -12.20 -13.96 -6.54
C SER A 142 -12.23 -14.95 -7.71
N ARG A 143 -13.17 -14.80 -8.64
CA ARG A 143 -13.24 -15.66 -9.84
C ARG A 143 -12.04 -15.45 -10.76
N VAL A 144 -11.54 -14.22 -10.88
CA VAL A 144 -10.33 -13.93 -11.66
C VAL A 144 -9.11 -14.56 -11.03
N ILE A 145 -8.96 -14.44 -9.70
CA ILE A 145 -7.90 -15.10 -8.93
C ILE A 145 -7.92 -16.61 -9.18
N GLU A 146 -9.08 -17.25 -8.95
CA GLU A 146 -9.23 -18.69 -9.13
C GLU A 146 -8.85 -19.15 -10.54
N TYR A 147 -9.21 -18.39 -11.57
CA TYR A 147 -8.81 -18.73 -12.95
C TYR A 147 -7.29 -18.65 -13.16
N LEU A 148 -6.65 -17.60 -12.63
CA LEU A 148 -5.22 -17.39 -12.77
C LEU A 148 -4.39 -18.40 -11.96
N ASP A 149 -4.88 -18.89 -10.83
CA ASP A 149 -4.24 -19.96 -10.05
C ASP A 149 -4.15 -21.30 -10.82
N HIS A 150 -4.98 -21.48 -11.86
CA HIS A 150 -4.97 -22.65 -12.73
C HIS A 150 -4.22 -22.40 -14.07
N CYS A 151 -3.62 -21.23 -14.26
CA CYS A 151 -2.80 -20.90 -15.41
C CYS A 151 -1.33 -21.23 -15.13
#